data_AF-A0A4S4A1I4-F1
#
_entry.id   AF-A0A4S4A1I4-F1
#
_cell.length_a   1.000
_cell.length_b   1.000
_cell.length_c   1.000
_cell.angle_alpha   90.00
_cell.angle_beta   90.00
_cell.angle_gamma   90.00
#
_symmetry.space_group_name_H-M   'P 1'
#
loop_
_entity.id
_entity.type
_entity.pdbx_description
1 polymer ?
#
loop_
_entity_poly.entity_id
_entity_poly.type
_entity_poly.pdbx_seq_one_letter_code
_entity_poly.pdbx_strand_id
1 'polypeptide(L)'
;MELNKTIEILEALAAGCSPKTGEIVDENSVINEPDVVRALHVAINELKKKKPKKVTDNDEKKNLHKQVDFFRREKFNQMTDEIIDHLKKQVKAIGISKTENLSEYIISARINYPRAYEPWLNPEIELFNQALKYTNDLDLLCECFQRGKGSLESYGQKLIYESQNP
;
A
#
# COMPACT_ATOMS: atom_id res chain seq x y z
N MET A 1 -7.99 -2.65 -23.30
CA MET A 1 -9.25 -3.42 -23.41
C MET A 1 -9.91 -3.37 -22.04
N GLU A 2 -11.19 -3.00 -21.96
CA GLU A 2 -11.91 -2.90 -20.68
C GLU A 2 -12.02 -4.26 -19.98
N LEU A 3 -11.96 -4.30 -18.64
CA LEU A 3 -11.99 -5.54 -17.86
C LEU A 3 -13.27 -6.34 -18.11
N ASN A 4 -14.42 -5.67 -18.14
CA ASN A 4 -15.71 -6.31 -18.42
C ASN A 4 -15.74 -6.93 -19.81
N LYS A 5 -15.28 -6.19 -20.83
CA LYS A 5 -15.16 -6.69 -22.20
C LYS A 5 -14.20 -7.88 -22.31
N THR A 6 -13.14 -7.90 -21.50
CA THR A 6 -12.20 -9.03 -21.43
C THR A 6 -12.87 -10.28 -20.87
N ILE A 7 -13.63 -10.12 -19.79
CA ILE A 7 -14.36 -11.22 -19.15
C ILE A 7 -15.43 -11.77 -20.12
N GLU A 8 -16.18 -10.91 -20.79
CA GLU A 8 -17.20 -11.30 -21.78
C GLU A 8 -16.60 -12.13 -22.93
N ILE A 9 -15.43 -11.71 -23.45
CA ILE A 9 -14.73 -12.46 -24.52
C ILE A 9 -14.32 -13.85 -24.03
N LEU A 10 -13.76 -13.94 -22.82
CA LEU A 10 -13.31 -15.21 -22.25
C LEU A 10 -14.48 -16.14 -21.92
N GLU A 11 -15.62 -15.60 -21.48
CA GLU A 11 -16.84 -16.35 -21.21
C GLU A 11 -17.44 -16.93 -22.49
N ALA A 12 -17.49 -16.15 -23.58
CA ALA A 12 -17.94 -16.64 -24.88
C ALA A 12 -17.07 -17.80 -25.38
N LEU A 13 -15.75 -17.67 -25.26
CA LEU A 13 -14.80 -18.73 -25.62
C LEU A 13 -14.96 -19.98 -24.76
N ALA A 14 -15.12 -19.83 -23.44
CA ALA A 14 -15.32 -20.95 -22.52
C ALA A 14 -16.67 -21.67 -22.74
N ALA A 15 -17.65 -20.98 -23.33
CA ALA A 15 -18.92 -21.55 -23.76
C ALA A 15 -18.86 -22.21 -25.15
N GLY A 16 -17.69 -22.21 -25.80
CA GLY A 16 -17.52 -22.76 -27.14
C GLY A 16 -18.09 -21.87 -28.25
N CYS A 17 -18.22 -20.56 -28.01
CA CYS A 17 -18.77 -19.60 -28.96
C CYS A 17 -17.73 -18.58 -29.43
N SER A 18 -17.87 -18.12 -30.67
CA SER A 18 -17.10 -17.00 -31.22
C SER A 18 -17.44 -15.72 -30.45
N PRO A 19 -16.47 -15.04 -29.81
CA PRO A 19 -16.73 -13.80 -29.07
C PRO A 19 -17.08 -12.61 -29.97
N LYS A 20 -16.94 -12.76 -31.30
CA LYS A 20 -17.27 -11.70 -32.29
C LYS A 20 -18.63 -11.91 -32.93
N THR A 21 -19.01 -13.15 -33.22
CA THR A 21 -20.22 -13.47 -33.98
C THR A 21 -21.29 -14.16 -33.15
N GLY A 22 -20.93 -14.77 -32.01
CA GLY A 22 -21.84 -15.57 -31.18
C GLY A 22 -22.11 -16.97 -31.71
N GLU A 23 -21.53 -17.34 -32.84
CA GLU A 23 -21.68 -18.67 -33.46
C GLU A 23 -20.93 -19.74 -32.66
N ILE A 24 -21.47 -20.95 -32.65
CA ILE A 24 -20.83 -22.11 -32.03
C ILE A 24 -19.56 -22.46 -32.82
N VAL A 25 -18.46 -22.61 -32.10
CA VAL A 25 -17.18 -23.03 -32.65
C VAL A 25 -17.19 -24.53 -32.87
N ASP A 26 -16.51 -25.00 -33.93
CA ASP A 26 -16.36 -26.41 -34.25
C ASP A 26 -16.01 -27.28 -33.03
N GLU A 27 -16.68 -28.42 -32.90
CA GLU A 27 -16.55 -29.32 -31.75
C GLU A 27 -15.13 -29.89 -31.59
N ASN A 28 -14.36 -29.99 -32.67
CA ASN A 28 -12.97 -30.45 -32.66
C ASN A 28 -11.96 -29.32 -32.44
N SER A 29 -12.42 -28.10 -32.19
CA SER A 29 -11.56 -26.96 -31.89
C SER A 29 -10.91 -27.08 -30.51
N VAL A 30 -9.65 -26.67 -30.42
CA VAL A 30 -8.88 -26.62 -29.18
C VAL A 30 -9.56 -25.83 -28.05
N ILE A 31 -10.45 -24.90 -28.40
CA ILE A 31 -11.19 -24.10 -27.41
C ILE A 31 -12.16 -24.95 -26.58
N ASN A 32 -12.63 -26.06 -27.14
CA ASN A 32 -13.60 -26.97 -26.52
C ASN A 32 -12.92 -28.12 -25.76
N GLU A 33 -11.59 -28.21 -25.79
CA GLU A 33 -10.85 -29.19 -25.00
C GLU A 33 -11.10 -28.97 -23.50
N PRO A 34 -11.40 -30.03 -22.72
CA PRO A 34 -11.77 -29.89 -21.30
C PRO A 34 -10.74 -29.12 -20.45
N ASP A 35 -9.46 -29.29 -20.74
CA ASP A 35 -8.38 -28.62 -20.01
C ASP A 35 -8.28 -27.13 -20.36
N VAL A 36 -8.53 -26.78 -21.62
CA VAL A 36 -8.57 -25.39 -22.09
C VAL A 36 -9.78 -24.66 -21.51
N VAL A 37 -10.95 -25.28 -21.54
CA VAL A 37 -12.17 -24.74 -20.92
C VAL A 37 -11.97 -24.54 -19.43
N ARG A 38 -11.33 -25.48 -18.72
CA ARG A 38 -11.02 -25.33 -17.29
C ARG A 38 -10.04 -24.18 -17.03
N ALA A 39 -8.98 -24.06 -17.83
CA ALA A 39 -8.01 -22.98 -17.72
C ALA A 39 -8.66 -21.60 -17.92
N LEU A 40 -9.57 -21.48 -18.91
CA LEU A 40 -10.35 -20.27 -19.15
C LEU A 40 -11.22 -19.92 -17.95
N HIS A 41 -11.94 -20.89 -17.37
CA HIS A 41 -12.75 -20.65 -16.17
C HIS A 41 -11.92 -20.22 -14.96
N VAL A 42 -10.73 -20.79 -14.75
CA VAL A 42 -9.81 -20.35 -13.70
C VAL A 42 -9.40 -18.90 -13.91
N ALA A 43 -9.01 -18.53 -15.14
CA ALA A 43 -8.65 -17.16 -15.47
C ALA A 43 -9.82 -16.17 -15.27
N ILE A 44 -11.02 -16.51 -15.73
CA ILE A 44 -12.25 -15.71 -15.53
C ILE A 44 -12.51 -15.49 -14.03
N ASN A 45 -12.39 -16.54 -13.22
CA ASN A 45 -12.61 -16.45 -11.79
C ASN A 45 -11.59 -15.54 -11.09
N GLU A 46 -10.31 -15.63 -11.43
CA GLU A 46 -9.28 -14.73 -10.91
C GLU A 46 -9.48 -13.28 -11.36
N LEU A 47 -9.91 -13.06 -12.62
CA LEU A 47 -10.24 -11.73 -13.13
C LEU A 47 -11.48 -11.13 -12.44
N LYS A 48 -12.50 -11.95 -12.16
CA LYS A 48 -13.70 -11.52 -11.41
C LYS A 48 -13.40 -11.21 -9.94
N LYS A 49 -12.40 -11.87 -9.34
CA LYS A 49 -11.88 -11.53 -7.99
C LYS A 49 -11.18 -10.17 -7.98
N LYS A 50 -10.52 -9.80 -9.08
CA LYS A 50 -9.91 -8.48 -9.32
C LYS A 50 -10.91 -7.39 -9.70
N LYS A 51 -12.13 -7.38 -9.15
CA LYS A 51 -12.92 -6.14 -9.16
C LYS A 51 -12.09 -5.06 -8.45
N PRO A 52 -12.03 -3.80 -8.96
CA PRO A 52 -11.47 -2.71 -8.17
C PRO A 52 -12.17 -2.74 -6.82
N LYS A 53 -11.41 -2.68 -5.72
CA LYS A 53 -11.97 -2.64 -4.37
C LYS A 53 -13.10 -1.60 -4.37
N LYS A 54 -14.35 -2.04 -4.28
CA LYS A 54 -15.45 -1.14 -3.93
C LYS A 54 -15.09 -0.65 -2.54
N VAL A 55 -14.75 0.64 -2.44
CA VAL A 55 -14.61 1.33 -1.16
C VAL A 55 -15.93 1.08 -0.42
N THR A 56 -15.87 0.33 0.67
CA THR A 56 -17.04 0.14 1.53
C THR A 56 -17.20 1.41 2.38
N ASP A 57 -18.39 1.74 2.90
CA ASP A 57 -18.57 2.87 3.83
C ASP A 57 -17.63 2.77 5.06
N ASN A 58 -17.19 1.56 5.41
CA ASN A 58 -16.15 1.34 6.43
C ASN A 58 -14.74 1.79 5.99
N ASP A 59 -14.41 1.76 4.70
CA ASP A 59 -13.14 2.26 4.16
C ASP A 59 -13.11 3.80 4.11
N GLU A 60 -14.26 4.47 3.92
CA GLU A 60 -14.33 5.94 4.01
C GLU A 60 -14.02 6.42 5.43
N LYS A 61 -14.62 5.78 6.45
CA LYS A 61 -14.27 6.03 7.85
C LYS A 61 -12.82 5.69 8.18
N LYS A 62 -12.28 4.62 7.60
CA LYS A 62 -10.89 4.17 7.86
C LYS A 62 -9.82 5.09 7.26
N ASN A 63 -10.19 5.97 6.32
CA ASN A 63 -9.27 6.89 5.63
C ASN A 63 -9.52 8.37 5.95
N LEU A 64 -10.36 8.70 6.94
CA LEU A 64 -10.63 10.09 7.37
C LEU A 64 -9.32 10.86 7.68
N HIS A 65 -8.33 10.17 8.25
CA HIS A 65 -7.01 10.74 8.51
C HIS A 65 -6.29 11.28 7.26
N LYS A 66 -6.58 10.78 6.05
CA LYS A 66 -5.97 11.28 4.79
C LYS A 66 -6.38 12.71 4.43
N GLN A 67 -7.44 13.22 5.06
CA GLN A 67 -7.89 14.60 4.92
C GLN A 67 -6.98 15.57 5.71
N VAL A 68 -6.21 15.07 6.67
CA VAL A 68 -5.22 15.89 7.41
C VAL A 68 -4.15 16.37 6.43
N ASP A 69 -4.11 17.68 6.23
CA ASP A 69 -3.24 18.38 5.28
C ASP A 69 -1.87 18.75 5.87
N PHE A 70 -1.55 18.33 7.10
CA PHE A 70 -0.36 18.72 7.86
C PHE A 70 0.96 18.72 7.07
N PHE A 71 1.24 17.65 6.32
CA PHE A 71 2.45 17.51 5.48
C PHE A 71 2.34 18.16 4.09
N ARG A 72 1.16 18.66 3.73
CA ARG A 72 0.89 19.34 2.45
C ARG A 72 0.92 20.87 2.60
N ARG A 73 0.93 21.37 3.83
CA ARG A 73 1.12 22.80 4.16
C ARG A 73 2.57 23.21 3.90
N GLU A 74 2.82 24.51 4.03
CA GLU A 74 4.19 25.04 3.96
C GLU A 74 5.10 24.33 4.98
N LYS A 75 6.30 23.98 4.51
CA LYS A 75 7.29 23.24 5.28
C LYS A 75 7.82 24.11 6.42
N PHE A 76 7.86 23.56 7.64
CA PHE A 76 8.47 24.17 8.81
C PHE A 76 9.28 23.15 9.61
N ASN A 77 10.32 23.64 10.29
CA ASN A 77 11.06 22.92 11.30
C ASN A 77 11.47 23.88 12.42
N GLN A 78 11.22 23.49 13.66
CA GLN A 78 11.58 24.22 14.88
C GLN A 78 12.53 23.42 15.78
N MET A 79 12.97 22.23 15.35
CA MET A 79 13.96 21.44 16.09
C MET A 79 15.36 21.98 15.83
N THR A 80 16.16 22.10 16.89
CA THR A 80 17.59 22.40 16.79
C THR A 80 18.37 21.14 16.38
N ASP A 81 19.61 21.31 15.94
CA ASP A 81 20.49 20.20 15.57
C ASP A 81 20.72 19.23 16.74
N GLU A 82 20.82 19.74 17.97
CA GLU A 82 20.97 18.90 19.17
C GLU A 82 19.73 18.03 19.42
N ILE A 83 18.53 18.56 19.19
CA ILE A 83 17.27 17.82 19.32
C ILE A 83 17.19 16.76 18.21
N ILE A 84 17.56 17.11 16.98
CA ILE A 84 17.59 16.20 15.84
C ILE A 84 18.55 15.03 16.11
N ASP A 85 19.75 15.32 16.62
CA ASP A 85 20.74 14.31 16.96
C ASP A 85 20.28 13.39 18.10
N HIS A 86 19.62 13.97 19.11
CA HIS A 86 19.04 13.18 20.20
C HIS A 86 17.94 12.24 19.69
N LEU A 87 17.03 12.76 18.86
CA LEU A 87 15.96 11.98 18.23
C LEU A 87 16.53 10.83 17.39
N LYS A 88 17.54 11.10 16.54
CA LYS A 88 18.24 10.09 15.74
C LYS A 88 18.84 8.99 16.62
N LYS A 89 19.45 9.34 17.75
CA LYS A 89 19.99 8.37 18.72
C LYS A 89 18.90 7.52 19.36
N GLN A 90 17.79 8.13 19.78
CA GLN A 90 16.67 7.41 20.38
C GLN A 90 16.02 6.45 19.39
N VAL A 91 15.74 6.87 18.15
CA VAL A 91 15.20 5.99 17.09
C VAL A 91 16.15 4.84 16.81
N LYS A 92 17.47 5.10 16.71
CA LYS A 92 18.46 4.05 16.47
C LYS A 92 18.46 3.00 17.59
N ALA A 93 18.25 3.41 18.84
CA ALA A 93 18.19 2.50 19.99
C ALA A 93 16.98 1.55 19.96
N ILE A 94 15.92 1.86 19.20
CA ILE A 94 14.76 0.99 19.01
C ILE A 94 15.14 -0.28 18.24
N GLY A 95 16.13 -0.19 17.35
CA GLY A 95 16.62 -1.32 16.57
C GLY A 95 15.67 -1.78 15.44
N ILE A 96 15.98 -2.96 14.90
CA ILE A 96 15.28 -3.63 13.81
C ILE A 96 14.93 -5.04 14.28
N SER A 97 13.65 -5.38 14.27
CA SER A 97 13.14 -6.69 14.67
C SER A 97 13.11 -7.69 13.51
N LYS A 98 12.82 -7.25 12.27
CA LYS A 98 12.78 -8.17 11.11
C LYS A 98 14.16 -8.30 10.49
N THR A 99 14.85 -9.39 10.76
CA THR A 99 16.22 -9.66 10.25
C THR A 99 16.29 -10.85 9.29
N GLU A 100 15.36 -11.79 9.36
CA GLU A 100 15.39 -13.04 8.61
C GLU A 100 14.36 -13.07 7.46
N ASN A 101 14.63 -13.87 6.42
CA ASN A 101 13.72 -14.14 5.29
C ASN A 101 13.17 -12.87 4.62
N LEU A 102 14.01 -11.84 4.49
CA LEU A 102 13.62 -10.57 3.87
C LEU A 102 13.47 -10.74 2.35
N SER A 103 12.39 -10.18 1.79
CA SER A 103 12.24 -10.09 0.34
C SER A 103 13.19 -9.05 -0.26
N GLU A 104 13.57 -9.22 -1.53
CA GLU A 104 14.42 -8.26 -2.27
C GLU A 104 13.87 -6.84 -2.23
N TYR A 105 12.53 -6.73 -2.25
CA TYR A 105 11.83 -5.46 -2.14
C TYR A 105 12.09 -4.75 -0.80
N ILE A 106 12.06 -5.49 0.32
CA ILE A 106 12.36 -4.95 1.65
C ILE A 106 13.84 -4.55 1.72
N ILE A 107 14.74 -5.41 1.22
CA ILE A 107 16.18 -5.15 1.19
C ILE A 107 16.46 -3.85 0.43
N SER A 108 15.88 -3.70 -0.76
CA SER A 108 16.05 -2.51 -1.61
C SER A 108 15.55 -1.24 -0.92
N ALA A 109 14.40 -1.29 -0.25
CA ALA A 109 13.88 -0.14 0.50
C ALA A 109 14.79 0.25 1.68
N ARG A 110 15.41 -0.74 2.33
CA ARG A 110 16.30 -0.53 3.49
C ARG A 110 17.64 0.11 3.16
N ILE A 111 18.02 0.15 1.89
CA ILE A 111 19.18 0.93 1.44
C ILE A 111 19.00 2.41 1.78
N ASN A 112 17.79 2.95 1.58
CA ASN A 112 17.48 4.36 1.84
C ASN A 112 16.82 4.57 3.20
N TYR A 113 16.04 3.60 3.67
CA TYR A 113 15.24 3.70 4.88
C TYR A 113 15.48 2.46 5.76
N PRO A 114 16.54 2.44 6.60
CA PRO A 114 16.93 1.26 7.36
C PRO A 114 15.82 0.56 8.14
N ARG A 115 14.80 1.30 8.58
CA ARG A 115 13.65 0.80 9.35
C ARG A 115 12.38 0.65 8.49
N ALA A 116 12.53 0.57 7.17
CA ALA A 116 11.43 0.21 6.27
C ALA A 116 10.83 -1.15 6.64
N TYR A 117 9.50 -1.22 6.58
CA TYR A 117 8.67 -2.39 6.91
C TYR A 117 8.75 -2.88 8.36
N GLU A 118 9.39 -2.14 9.26
CA GLU A 118 9.31 -2.41 10.69
C GLU A 118 7.92 -2.06 11.26
N PRO A 119 7.39 -2.83 12.23
CA PRO A 119 6.20 -2.41 12.96
C PRO A 119 6.45 -1.08 13.68
N TRP A 120 5.41 -0.27 13.84
CA TRP A 120 5.47 0.93 14.68
C TRP A 120 5.37 0.51 16.14
N LEU A 121 6.45 0.71 16.90
CA LEU A 121 6.53 0.36 18.32
C LEU A 121 6.16 1.57 19.20
N ASN A 122 5.59 1.34 20.39
CA ASN A 122 5.15 2.44 21.26
C ASN A 122 6.22 3.53 21.52
N PRO A 123 7.49 3.18 21.83
CA PRO A 123 8.53 4.22 22.01
C PRO A 123 8.77 5.03 20.74
N GLU A 124 8.65 4.41 19.56
CA GLU A 124 8.77 5.12 18.29
C GLU A 124 7.59 6.05 18.04
N ILE A 125 6.38 5.59 18.36
CA ILE A 125 5.15 6.34 18.20
C ILE A 125 5.18 7.60 19.08
N GLU A 126 5.64 7.47 20.33
CA GLU A 126 5.80 8.59 21.25
C GLU A 126 6.79 9.64 20.72
N LEU A 127 7.97 9.20 20.25
CA LEU A 127 8.96 10.07 19.62
C LEU A 127 8.40 10.77 18.38
N PHE A 128 7.65 10.03 17.54
CA PHE A 128 7.08 10.59 16.33
C PHE A 128 5.99 11.61 16.65
N ASN A 129 5.09 11.31 17.57
CA ASN A 129 4.05 12.23 18.01
C ASN A 129 4.64 13.51 18.64
N GLN A 130 5.78 13.41 19.34
CA GLN A 130 6.50 14.57 19.82
C GLN A 130 7.13 15.38 18.68
N ALA A 131 7.78 14.73 17.72
CA ALA A 131 8.41 15.39 16.58
C ALA A 131 7.39 16.16 15.72
N LEU A 132 6.18 15.62 15.52
CA LEU A 132 5.10 16.27 14.77
C LEU A 132 4.63 17.61 15.36
N LYS A 133 4.98 17.93 16.61
CA LYS A 133 4.69 19.24 17.20
C LYS A 133 5.65 20.33 16.74
N TYR A 134 6.83 19.94 16.24
CA TYR A 134 7.94 20.86 15.93
C TYR A 134 8.34 20.85 14.46
N THR A 135 7.85 19.91 13.66
CA THR A 135 8.16 19.86 12.23
C THR A 135 7.08 19.14 11.42
N ASN A 136 6.86 19.61 10.20
CA ASN A 136 6.16 18.85 9.15
C ASN A 136 7.10 18.47 7.99
N ASP A 137 8.41 18.66 8.17
CA ASP A 137 9.42 18.34 7.16
C ASP A 137 9.58 16.82 7.02
N LEU A 138 8.93 16.25 6.01
CA LEU A 138 9.02 14.82 5.74
C LEU A 138 10.43 14.34 5.42
N ASP A 139 11.28 15.16 4.81
CA ASP A 139 12.66 14.75 4.50
C ASP A 139 13.47 14.59 5.79
N LEU A 140 13.41 15.59 6.68
CA LEU A 140 14.04 15.52 8.00
C LEU A 140 13.49 14.35 8.83
N LEU A 141 12.16 14.14 8.80
CA LEU A 141 11.54 13.01 9.49
C LEU A 141 11.98 11.65 8.90
N CYS A 142 12.18 11.55 7.59
CA CYS A 142 12.74 10.34 6.97
C CYS A 142 14.14 10.02 7.50
N GLU A 143 14.99 11.04 7.62
CA GLU A 143 16.33 10.89 8.18
C GLU A 143 16.31 10.47 9.65
N CYS A 144 15.45 11.09 10.45
CA CYS A 144 15.33 10.82 11.88
C CYS A 144 14.75 9.42 12.16
N PHE A 145 13.65 9.07 11.50
CA PHE A 145 12.91 7.84 11.77
C PHE A 145 13.37 6.64 10.94
N GLN A 146 14.19 6.89 9.92
CA GLN A 146 14.71 5.86 9.00
C GLN A 146 13.58 5.10 8.27
N ARG A 147 12.46 5.79 8.03
CA ARG A 147 11.26 5.28 7.35
C ARG A 147 11.02 6.07 6.05
N GLY A 148 10.34 5.42 5.11
CA GLY A 148 9.97 6.07 3.84
C GLY A 148 8.87 7.12 4.00
N LYS A 149 8.88 8.15 3.15
CA LYS A 149 7.95 9.30 3.15
C LYS A 149 6.49 8.88 3.29
N GLY A 150 6.01 7.96 2.46
CA GLY A 150 4.61 7.53 2.49
C GLY A 150 4.19 6.86 3.80
N SER A 151 5.12 6.16 4.47
CA SER A 151 4.83 5.57 5.79
C SER A 151 4.72 6.64 6.87
N LEU A 152 5.59 7.64 6.84
CA LEU A 152 5.59 8.75 7.80
C LEU A 152 4.37 9.66 7.58
N GLU A 153 4.07 10.00 6.34
CA GLU A 153 2.91 10.82 5.99
C GLU A 153 1.61 10.14 6.45
N SER A 154 1.38 8.90 6.02
CA SER A 154 0.14 8.19 6.34
C SER A 154 -0.02 7.95 7.84
N TYR A 155 1.06 7.59 8.55
CA TYR A 155 0.98 7.33 9.98
C TYR A 155 0.90 8.62 10.80
N GLY A 156 1.60 9.68 10.41
CA GLY A 156 1.53 10.98 11.08
C GLY A 156 0.15 11.61 10.94
N GLN A 157 -0.46 11.53 9.75
CA GLN A 157 -1.85 11.93 9.53
C GLN A 157 -2.82 11.17 10.46
N LYS A 158 -2.59 9.86 10.62
CA LYS A 158 -3.38 9.02 11.54
C LYS A 158 -3.27 9.52 12.97
N LEU A 159 -2.04 9.74 13.49
CA LEU A 159 -1.82 10.22 14.85
C LEU A 159 -2.49 11.59 15.10
N ILE A 160 -2.36 12.51 14.15
CA ILE A 160 -2.95 13.85 14.25
C ILE A 160 -4.48 13.73 14.28
N TYR A 161 -5.06 12.94 13.37
CA TYR A 161 -6.50 12.74 13.31
C TYR A 161 -7.04 12.13 14.62
N GLU A 162 -6.40 11.10 15.14
CA GLU A 162 -6.78 10.45 16.40
C GLU A 162 -6.66 11.40 17.60
N SER A 163 -5.65 12.28 17.62
CA SER A 163 -5.51 13.29 18.68
C SER A 163 -6.61 14.36 18.67
N GLN A 164 -7.23 14.60 17.50
CA GLN A 164 -8.32 15.56 17.32
C GLN A 164 -9.71 14.93 17.53
N ASN A 165 -9.78 13.59 17.56
CA ASN A 165 -11.02 12.81 17.62
C ASN A 165 -10.87 11.65 18.63
N PRO A 166 -10.79 11.95 19.94
CA PRO A 166 -10.56 10.97 21.00
C PRO A 166 -11.73 10.00 21.24
#